data_AF-A0A9D4I243-F1
#
_entry.id   AF-A0A9D4I243-F1
#
_cell.length_a   1.000
_cell.length_b   1.000
_cell.length_c   1.000
_cell.angle_alpha   90.00
_cell.angle_beta   90.00
_cell.angle_gamma   90.00
#
_symmetry.space_group_name_H-M   'P 1'
#
loop_
_entity.id
_entity.type
_entity.pdbx_description
1 polymer ?
#
loop_
_entity_poly.entity_id
_entity_poly.type
_entity_poly.pdbx_seq_one_letter_code
_entity_poly.pdbx_strand_id
1 'polypeptide(L)'
;MLRTMHDDDIKEVVKKDTIIKLFSSMQVCALGGKHIQKKNDMHRISQNARTLARLVIKASEHLPMVSLNKLLCKDNFDLVVNSTLSLSHNSVTVANKMGHLLGHCIMIKNGYSVRRNSNEMAEETRLFKVLFDAEWKYRVNAPMTRQKTVRDMNKLTCIPETDDLVKFRDYIKQIIENEVRVLRACPNPGSWTRLAKATMCRLYIFNKRRIAEVEDMLLEAYQNRPEWTGTEEFRASLSDTEREFAKRQVLSSL
;
A
#
# COMPACT_ATOMS: atom_id res chain seq x y z
N MET A 1 18.23 7.54 -0.32
CA MET A 1 17.52 6.77 0.72
C MET A 1 17.94 7.22 2.12
N LEU A 2 19.15 6.90 2.62
CA LEU A 2 19.55 7.30 3.99
C LEU A 2 19.60 8.82 4.23
N ARG A 3 20.00 9.61 3.24
CA ARG A 3 20.06 11.09 3.36
C ARG A 3 18.69 11.74 3.59
N THR A 4 17.63 11.15 3.05
CA THR A 4 16.26 11.69 3.12
C THR A 4 15.41 10.99 4.18
N MET A 5 15.97 10.01 4.89
CA MET A 5 15.30 9.31 5.98
C MET A 5 15.34 10.16 7.25
N HIS A 6 14.20 10.22 7.95
CA HIS A 6 14.09 10.88 9.26
C HIS A 6 15.14 10.37 10.24
N ASP A 7 15.77 11.27 10.98
CA ASP A 7 16.82 10.98 11.94
C ASP A 7 16.21 10.53 13.28
N ASP A 8 16.23 9.22 13.50
CA ASP A 8 15.75 8.54 14.70
C ASP A 8 16.51 7.22 14.95
N ASP A 9 16.21 6.55 16.05
CA ASP A 9 16.83 5.26 16.42
C ASP A 9 16.65 4.19 15.33
N ILE A 10 15.54 4.26 14.59
CA ILE A 10 15.26 3.36 13.46
C ILE A 10 16.31 3.57 12.37
N LYS A 11 16.62 4.82 12.00
CA LYS A 11 17.66 5.13 11.02
C LYS A 11 19.04 4.62 11.47
N GLU A 12 19.36 4.71 12.75
CA GLU A 12 20.63 4.19 13.28
C GLU A 12 20.74 2.67 13.14
N VAL A 13 19.66 1.93 13.40
CA VAL A 13 19.61 0.49 13.13
C VAL A 13 19.81 0.19 11.64
N VAL A 14 19.14 0.94 10.75
CA VAL A 14 19.31 0.77 9.30
C VAL A 14 20.77 1.02 8.86
N LYS A 15 21.45 2.02 9.42
CA LYS A 15 22.86 2.33 9.08
C LYS A 15 23.81 1.22 9.53
N LYS A 16 23.57 0.62 10.69
CA LYS A 16 24.43 -0.41 11.29
C LYS A 16 24.21 -1.78 10.65
N ASP A 17 22.96 -2.13 10.34
CA ASP A 17 22.61 -3.47 9.87
C ASP A 17 23.02 -3.75 8.41
N THR A 18 23.86 -4.76 8.22
CA THR A 18 24.39 -5.13 6.91
C THR A 18 23.31 -5.68 5.96
N ILE A 19 22.41 -6.54 6.44
CA ILE A 19 21.38 -7.16 5.60
C ILE A 19 20.35 -6.13 5.17
N ILE A 20 19.95 -5.22 6.06
CA ILE A 20 19.01 -4.13 5.71
C ILE A 20 19.63 -3.18 4.67
N LYS A 21 20.93 -2.87 4.79
CA LYS A 21 21.65 -2.07 3.78
C LYS A 21 21.70 -2.76 2.43
N LEU A 22 22.02 -4.05 2.40
CA LEU A 22 22.05 -4.84 1.17
C LEU A 22 20.66 -4.93 0.54
N PHE A 23 19.61 -5.17 1.34
CA PHE A 23 18.22 -5.13 0.91
C PHE A 23 17.87 -3.79 0.25
N SER A 24 18.20 -2.69 0.92
CA SER A 24 17.93 -1.35 0.40
C SER A 24 18.71 -1.07 -0.89
N SER A 25 19.97 -1.49 -0.98
CA SER A 25 20.80 -1.35 -2.18
C SER A 25 20.20 -2.12 -3.36
N MET A 26 19.78 -3.37 -3.15
CA MET A 26 19.17 -4.20 -4.20
C MET A 26 17.85 -3.59 -4.69
N GLN A 27 17.02 -3.07 -3.78
CA GLN A 27 15.79 -2.37 -4.16
C GLN A 27 16.07 -1.11 -4.98
N VAL A 28 17.12 -0.34 -4.65
CA VAL A 28 17.52 0.85 -5.42
C VAL A 28 17.99 0.44 -6.82
N CYS A 29 18.79 -0.63 -6.94
CA CYS A 29 19.21 -1.15 -8.24
C CYS A 29 18.02 -1.59 -9.09
N ALA A 30 17.02 -2.22 -8.48
CA ALA A 30 15.81 -2.69 -9.18
C ALA A 30 14.93 -1.56 -9.75
N LEU A 31 15.08 -0.31 -9.29
CA LEU A 31 14.36 0.83 -9.85
C LEU A 31 14.95 1.32 -11.18
N GLY A 32 16.17 0.90 -11.54
CA GLY A 32 16.85 1.34 -12.75
C GLY A 32 17.17 2.85 -12.78
N GLY A 33 17.31 3.40 -13.99
CA GLY A 33 17.72 4.79 -14.20
C GLY A 33 16.69 5.81 -13.72
N LYS A 34 17.13 7.02 -13.34
CA LYS A 34 16.25 8.08 -12.79
C LYS A 34 15.06 8.44 -13.68
N HIS A 35 15.16 8.27 -15.00
CA HIS A 35 14.12 8.60 -15.97
C HIS A 35 12.87 7.71 -15.87
N ILE A 36 12.97 6.50 -15.30
CA ILE A 36 11.82 5.60 -15.06
C ILE A 36 11.35 5.58 -13.59
N GLN A 37 12.05 6.28 -12.69
CA GLN A 37 11.72 6.27 -11.26
C GLN A 37 10.50 7.13 -10.97
N LYS A 38 9.58 6.61 -10.16
CA LYS A 38 8.45 7.38 -9.63
C LYS A 38 8.91 8.27 -8.46
N LYS A 39 8.24 9.42 -8.29
CA LYS A 39 8.52 10.40 -7.22
C LYS A 39 8.66 9.78 -5.83
N ASN A 40 7.83 8.78 -5.52
CA ASN A 40 7.75 8.15 -4.19
C ASN A 40 8.58 6.85 -4.05
N ASP A 41 9.33 6.43 -5.07
CA ASP A 41 10.06 5.15 -5.01
C ASP A 41 11.13 5.13 -3.93
N MET A 42 11.92 6.19 -3.80
CA MET A 42 12.90 6.31 -2.72
C MET A 42 12.24 6.30 -1.34
N HIS A 43 11.09 6.94 -1.20
CA HIS A 43 10.34 6.93 0.05
C HIS A 43 9.86 5.53 0.39
N ARG A 44 9.34 4.77 -0.59
CA ARG A 44 8.91 3.38 -0.42
C ARG A 44 10.06 2.48 0.06
N ILE A 45 11.25 2.60 -0.54
CA ILE A 45 12.44 1.86 -0.10
C ILE A 45 12.82 2.26 1.33
N SER A 46 12.82 3.56 1.65
CA SER A 46 13.05 4.05 3.01
C SER A 46 12.08 3.42 4.01
N GLN A 47 10.78 3.34 3.69
CA GLN A 47 9.79 2.73 4.57
C GLN A 47 9.96 1.22 4.72
N ASN A 48 10.38 0.52 3.67
CA ASN A 48 10.66 -0.92 3.74
C ASN A 48 11.83 -1.20 4.69
N ALA A 49 12.94 -0.46 4.56
CA ALA A 49 14.08 -0.60 5.46
C ALA A 49 13.73 -0.24 6.91
N ARG A 50 12.95 0.83 7.12
CA ARG A 50 12.46 1.20 8.45
C ARG A 50 11.55 0.14 9.06
N THR A 51 10.75 -0.54 8.24
CA THR A 51 9.91 -1.66 8.69
C THR A 51 10.77 -2.82 9.20
N LEU A 52 11.83 -3.18 8.47
CA LEU A 52 12.79 -4.20 8.91
C LEU A 52 13.55 -3.76 10.17
N ALA A 53 13.96 -2.51 10.27
CA ALA A 53 14.63 -2.00 11.47
C ALA A 53 13.72 -2.01 12.71
N ARG A 54 12.42 -1.74 12.57
CA ARG A 54 11.45 -1.91 13.67
C ARG A 54 11.38 -3.34 14.17
N LEU A 55 11.49 -4.33 13.29
CA LEU A 55 11.57 -5.74 13.69
C LEU A 55 12.82 -6.01 14.53
N VAL A 56 13.98 -5.50 14.10
CA VAL A 56 15.24 -5.63 14.86
C VAL A 56 15.12 -4.98 16.24
N ILE A 57 14.55 -3.77 16.32
CA ILE A 57 14.32 -3.07 17.59
C ILE A 57 13.38 -3.89 18.48
N LYS A 58 12.28 -4.40 17.94
CA LYS A 58 11.33 -5.20 18.74
C LYS A 58 11.97 -6.48 19.25
N ALA A 59 12.77 -7.15 18.44
CA ALA A 59 13.49 -8.34 18.87
C ALA A 59 14.60 -8.04 19.90
N SER A 60 15.11 -6.80 19.92
CA SER A 60 16.15 -6.39 20.86
C SER A 60 15.69 -6.36 22.32
N GLU A 61 14.37 -6.32 22.55
CA GLU A 61 13.76 -6.46 23.88
C GLU A 61 14.05 -7.84 24.51
N HIS A 62 14.28 -8.86 23.69
CA HIS A 62 14.55 -10.24 24.14
C HIS A 62 15.97 -10.72 23.81
N LEU A 63 16.66 -10.07 22.85
CA LEU A 63 18.01 -10.42 22.45
C LEU A 63 18.89 -9.16 22.33
N PRO A 64 19.80 -8.90 23.29
CA PRO A 64 20.69 -7.75 23.23
C PRO A 64 21.60 -7.76 21.98
N MET A 65 21.85 -6.57 21.43
CA MET A 65 22.72 -6.36 20.25
C MET A 65 22.35 -7.23 19.04
N VAL A 66 21.05 -7.37 18.80
CA VAL A 66 20.54 -8.15 17.67
C VAL A 66 20.65 -7.38 16.35
N SER A 67 21.00 -8.11 15.29
CA SER A 67 20.93 -7.66 13.89
C SER A 67 19.98 -8.56 13.12
N LEU A 68 19.48 -8.10 11.98
CA LEU A 68 18.68 -8.89 11.07
C LEU A 68 19.45 -10.13 10.60
N ASN A 69 20.77 -10.03 10.44
CA ASN A 69 21.60 -11.21 10.13
C ASN A 69 21.46 -12.31 11.20
N LYS A 70 21.50 -11.93 12.48
CA LYS A 70 21.36 -12.87 13.61
C LYS A 70 19.92 -13.38 13.76
N LEU A 71 18.92 -12.56 13.46
CA LEU A 71 17.51 -12.96 13.49
C LEU A 71 17.15 -14.00 12.42
N LEU A 72 17.77 -13.93 11.25
CA LEU A 72 17.55 -14.89 10.16
C LEU A 72 18.33 -16.18 10.39
N CYS A 73 18.18 -16.77 11.58
CA CYS A 73 18.72 -18.06 12.00
C CYS A 73 17.59 -18.87 12.65
N LYS A 74 17.59 -20.20 12.43
CA LYS A 74 16.50 -21.09 12.87
C LYS A 74 16.11 -20.92 14.34
N ASP A 75 17.09 -20.69 15.22
CA ASP A 75 16.88 -20.61 16.66
C ASP A 75 16.12 -19.33 17.07
N ASN A 76 16.09 -18.34 16.18
CA ASN A 76 15.38 -17.08 16.39
C ASN A 76 14.04 -17.02 15.63
N PHE A 77 13.60 -18.11 14.98
CA PHE A 77 12.38 -18.08 14.16
C PHE A 77 11.14 -17.70 14.98
N ASP A 78 10.97 -18.28 16.17
CA ASP A 78 9.87 -17.96 17.07
C ASP A 78 9.88 -16.50 17.54
N LEU A 79 11.08 -15.97 17.82
CA LEU A 79 11.26 -14.57 18.17
C LEU A 79 10.81 -13.66 17.02
N VAL A 80 11.19 -13.98 15.78
CA VAL A 80 10.79 -13.20 14.59
C VAL A 80 9.27 -13.25 14.39
N VAL A 81 8.64 -14.40 14.56
CA VAL A 81 7.18 -14.56 14.47
C VAL A 81 6.49 -13.69 15.53
N ASN A 82 6.90 -13.82 16.80
CA ASN A 82 6.28 -13.09 17.90
C ASN A 82 6.49 -11.57 17.79
N SER A 83 7.71 -11.13 17.44
CA SER A 83 7.99 -9.71 17.18
C SER A 83 7.15 -9.17 16.01
N THR A 84 6.96 -9.96 14.96
CA THR A 84 6.12 -9.55 13.81
C THR A 84 4.66 -9.41 14.19
N LEU A 85 4.10 -10.37 14.94
CA LEU A 85 2.72 -10.32 15.40
C LEU A 85 2.48 -9.10 16.31
N SER A 86 3.40 -8.84 17.23
CA SER A 86 3.35 -7.67 18.11
C SER A 86 3.36 -6.35 17.32
N LEU A 87 4.30 -6.19 16.38
CA LEU A 87 4.40 -4.99 15.53
C LEU A 87 3.21 -4.81 14.59
N SER A 88 2.55 -5.90 14.22
CA SER A 88 1.43 -5.84 13.29
C SER A 88 0.17 -5.26 13.94
N HIS A 89 0.04 -5.28 15.27
CA HIS A 89 -1.15 -4.79 16.00
C HIS A 89 -2.48 -5.22 15.32
N ASN A 90 -2.59 -6.49 14.95
CA ASN A 90 -3.75 -7.05 14.23
C ASN A 90 -4.01 -6.46 12.82
N SER A 91 -3.02 -5.80 12.20
CA SER A 91 -3.03 -5.36 10.81
C SER A 91 -2.45 -6.42 9.87
N VAL A 92 -3.32 -7.06 9.09
CA VAL A 92 -2.94 -8.04 8.04
C VAL A 92 -1.95 -7.43 7.04
N THR A 93 -2.13 -6.16 6.70
CA THR A 93 -1.28 -5.49 5.72
C THR A 93 0.17 -5.40 6.22
N VAL A 94 0.37 -5.11 7.51
CA VAL A 94 1.71 -5.02 8.10
C VAL A 94 2.35 -6.41 8.19
N ALA A 95 1.59 -7.41 8.63
CA ALA A 95 2.06 -8.80 8.71
C ALA A 95 2.48 -9.36 7.35
N ASN A 96 1.63 -9.22 6.33
CA ASN A 96 1.94 -9.65 4.97
C ASN A 96 3.14 -8.91 4.38
N LYS A 97 3.22 -7.59 4.62
CA LYS A 97 4.36 -6.79 4.21
C LYS A 97 5.65 -7.28 4.88
N MET A 98 5.62 -7.58 6.18
CA MET A 98 6.79 -8.10 6.89
C MET A 98 7.26 -9.43 6.31
N GLY A 99 6.33 -10.37 6.08
CA GLY A 99 6.66 -11.65 5.45
C GLY A 99 7.31 -11.49 4.08
N HIS A 100 6.75 -10.63 3.21
CA HIS A 100 7.35 -10.33 1.92
C HIS A 100 8.76 -9.76 2.06
N LEU A 101 8.96 -8.76 2.93
CA LEU A 101 10.28 -8.16 3.15
C LEU A 101 11.30 -9.18 3.67
N LEU A 102 10.91 -10.04 4.62
CA LEU A 102 11.76 -11.09 5.17
C LEU A 102 12.15 -12.12 4.10
N GLY A 103 11.22 -12.52 3.23
CA GLY A 103 11.53 -13.41 2.10
C GLY A 103 12.67 -12.89 1.23
N HIS A 104 12.67 -11.59 0.90
CA HIS A 104 13.77 -10.95 0.19
C HIS A 104 15.06 -10.94 1.01
N CYS A 105 14.99 -10.62 2.31
CA CYS A 105 16.15 -10.60 3.19
C CYS A 105 16.80 -12.00 3.35
N ILE A 106 16.02 -13.08 3.38
CA ILE A 106 16.54 -14.46 3.38
C ILE A 106 17.35 -14.73 2.12
N MET A 107 16.81 -14.38 0.93
CA MET A 107 17.53 -14.55 -0.34
C MET A 107 18.82 -13.72 -0.37
N ILE A 108 18.78 -12.50 0.16
CA ILE A 108 19.94 -11.61 0.24
C ILE A 108 21.00 -12.13 1.22
N LYS A 109 20.61 -12.62 2.40
CA LYS A 109 21.54 -13.24 3.36
C LYS A 109 22.22 -14.46 2.72
N ASN A 110 21.47 -15.29 1.99
CA ASN A 110 22.03 -16.44 1.28
C ASN A 110 23.02 -16.01 0.16
N GLY A 111 22.66 -15.04 -0.67
CA GLY A 111 23.58 -14.52 -1.69
C GLY A 111 24.82 -13.85 -1.07
N TYR A 112 24.67 -13.26 0.11
CA TYR A 112 25.77 -12.67 0.87
C TYR A 112 26.71 -13.72 1.49
N SER A 113 26.18 -14.81 2.04
CA SER A 113 26.98 -15.91 2.59
C SER A 113 27.81 -16.60 1.52
N VAL A 114 27.21 -16.85 0.35
CA VAL A 114 27.90 -17.42 -0.82
C VAL A 114 29.06 -16.52 -1.26
N ARG A 115 28.83 -15.21 -1.41
CA ARG A 115 29.90 -14.25 -1.78
C ARG A 115 31.05 -14.19 -0.77
N ARG A 116 30.79 -14.54 0.49
CA ARG A 116 31.79 -14.55 1.56
C ARG A 116 32.37 -15.94 1.84
N ASN A 117 31.97 -16.96 1.09
CA ASN A 117 32.34 -18.35 1.34
C ASN A 117 32.05 -18.80 2.79
N SER A 118 30.97 -18.29 3.39
CA SER A 118 30.58 -18.61 4.76
C SER A 118 29.53 -19.73 4.76
N ASN A 119 29.99 -20.97 4.89
CA ASN A 119 29.14 -22.16 4.90
C ASN A 119 28.17 -22.16 6.09
N GLU A 120 28.63 -21.73 7.27
CA GLU A 120 27.80 -21.61 8.47
C GLU A 120 26.61 -20.67 8.24
N MET A 121 26.86 -19.45 7.74
CA MET A 121 25.80 -18.48 7.47
C MET A 121 24.84 -18.96 6.38
N ALA A 122 25.35 -19.67 5.37
CA ALA A 122 24.51 -20.26 4.33
C ALA A 122 23.56 -21.31 4.92
N GLU A 123 24.08 -22.18 5.79
CA GLU A 123 23.28 -23.23 6.43
C GLU A 123 22.24 -22.66 7.40
N GLU A 124 22.62 -21.69 8.25
CA GLU A 124 21.66 -20.99 9.12
C GLU A 124 20.49 -20.40 8.31
N THR A 125 20.81 -19.75 7.19
CA THR A 125 19.82 -19.11 6.32
C THR A 125 18.92 -20.15 5.66
N ARG A 126 19.51 -21.27 5.23
CA ARG A 126 18.77 -22.38 4.63
C ARG A 126 17.78 -22.98 5.63
N LEU A 127 18.21 -23.25 6.85
CA LEU A 127 17.36 -23.81 7.90
C LEU A 127 16.25 -22.83 8.30
N PHE A 128 16.56 -21.54 8.44
CA PHE A 128 15.54 -20.52 8.66
C PHE A 128 14.52 -20.46 7.51
N LYS A 129 14.98 -20.57 6.26
CA LYS A 129 14.10 -20.59 5.09
C LYS A 129 13.13 -21.77 5.11
N VAL A 130 13.59 -22.96 5.51
CA VAL A 130 12.71 -24.15 5.64
C VAL A 130 11.58 -23.86 6.62
N LEU A 131 11.89 -23.33 7.81
CA LEU A 131 10.87 -22.94 8.79
C LEU A 131 9.95 -21.85 8.26
N PHE A 132 10.51 -20.83 7.60
CA PHE A 132 9.74 -19.73 7.03
C PHE A 132 8.73 -20.21 5.99
N ASP A 133 9.14 -21.05 5.05
CA ASP A 133 8.25 -21.56 4.00
C ASP A 133 7.18 -22.50 4.56
N ALA A 134 7.54 -23.32 5.55
CA ALA A 134 6.62 -24.28 6.16
C ALA A 134 5.58 -23.62 7.09
N GLU A 135 6.00 -22.67 7.92
CA GLU A 135 5.20 -22.23 9.06
C GLU A 135 4.65 -20.81 8.94
N TRP A 136 5.32 -19.91 8.22
CA TRP A 136 4.99 -18.48 8.25
C TRP A 136 3.54 -18.19 7.86
N LYS A 137 3.04 -18.90 6.84
CA LYS A 137 1.65 -18.80 6.39
C LYS A 137 0.66 -19.11 7.52
N TYR A 138 0.93 -20.14 8.31
CA TYR A 138 0.01 -20.64 9.32
C TYR A 138 0.14 -19.91 10.66
N ARG A 139 1.34 -19.40 10.97
CA ARG A 139 1.61 -18.70 12.24
C ARG A 139 1.39 -17.20 12.19
N VAL A 140 1.54 -16.59 11.01
CA VAL A 140 1.41 -15.14 10.84
C VAL A 140 0.25 -14.79 9.93
N ASN A 141 0.27 -15.24 8.67
CA ASN A 141 -0.69 -14.72 7.68
C ASN A 141 -2.12 -15.19 7.93
N ALA A 142 -2.35 -16.48 8.20
CA ALA A 142 -3.67 -17.04 8.39
C ALA A 142 -4.37 -16.52 9.67
N PRO A 143 -3.72 -16.48 10.85
CA PRO A 143 -4.33 -15.92 12.06
C PRO A 143 -4.70 -14.45 11.89
N MET A 144 -3.82 -13.65 11.30
CA MET A 144 -4.08 -12.23 11.05
C MET A 144 -5.25 -12.05 10.08
N THR A 145 -5.30 -12.84 9.01
CA THR A 145 -6.39 -12.79 8.02
C THR A 145 -7.73 -13.12 8.69
N ARG A 146 -7.77 -14.18 9.52
CA ARG A 146 -8.98 -14.55 10.26
C ARG A 146 -9.43 -13.45 11.20
N GLN A 147 -8.51 -12.84 11.96
CA GLN A 147 -8.83 -11.70 12.83
C GLN A 147 -9.40 -10.51 12.06
N LYS A 148 -8.83 -10.21 10.89
CA LYS A 148 -9.38 -9.16 10.02
C LYS A 148 -10.79 -9.50 9.54
N THR A 149 -11.04 -10.72 9.08
CA THR A 149 -12.38 -11.15 8.68
C THR A 149 -13.38 -10.97 9.81
N VAL A 150 -13.06 -11.42 11.03
CA VAL A 150 -13.92 -11.22 12.21
C VAL A 150 -14.17 -9.73 12.48
N ARG A 151 -13.12 -8.90 12.41
CA ARG A 151 -13.26 -7.45 12.57
C ARG A 151 -14.14 -6.82 11.50
N ASP A 152 -13.97 -7.22 10.25
CA ASP A 152 -14.73 -6.71 9.12
C ASP A 152 -16.20 -7.15 9.20
N MET A 153 -16.48 -8.36 9.69
CA MET A 153 -17.85 -8.82 9.97
C MET A 153 -18.52 -8.04 11.11
N ASN A 154 -17.76 -7.69 12.14
CA ASN A 154 -18.25 -6.91 13.28
C ASN A 154 -18.31 -5.40 13.00
N LYS A 155 -17.74 -4.96 11.87
CA LYS A 155 -17.78 -3.56 11.47
C LYS A 155 -19.18 -3.27 10.94
N LEU A 156 -19.92 -2.38 11.61
CA LEU A 156 -21.12 -1.80 10.99
C LEU A 156 -20.70 -1.11 9.69
N THR A 157 -21.02 -1.74 8.56
CA THR A 157 -21.05 -1.06 7.26
C THR A 157 -22.26 -0.14 7.25
N CYS A 158 -22.09 1.07 7.79
CA CYS A 158 -23.01 2.16 7.48
C CYS A 158 -22.76 2.53 6.01
N ILE A 159 -23.63 2.04 5.14
CA ILE A 159 -23.71 2.57 3.78
C ILE A 159 -24.29 3.98 3.97
N PRO A 160 -23.62 5.04 3.47
CA PRO A 160 -24.19 6.38 3.55
C PRO A 160 -25.58 6.36 2.91
N GLU A 161 -26.54 7.00 3.56
CA GLU A 161 -27.89 7.09 3.02
C GLU A 161 -27.86 7.68 1.61
N THR A 162 -28.72 7.18 0.72
CA THR A 162 -28.73 7.64 -0.67
C THR A 162 -28.95 9.15 -0.76
N ASP A 163 -29.73 9.72 0.16
CA ASP A 163 -29.97 11.16 0.27
C ASP A 163 -28.70 11.95 0.56
N ASP A 164 -27.81 11.43 1.40
CA ASP A 164 -26.53 12.08 1.71
C ASP A 164 -25.59 12.07 0.50
N LEU A 165 -25.61 10.99 -0.29
CA LEU A 165 -24.86 10.92 -1.55
C LEU A 165 -25.39 11.90 -2.60
N VAL A 166 -26.72 12.05 -2.68
CA VAL A 166 -27.37 13.02 -3.58
C VAL A 166 -27.03 14.45 -3.16
N LYS A 167 -27.19 14.79 -1.87
CA LYS A 167 -26.81 16.09 -1.32
C LYS A 167 -25.34 16.42 -1.58
N PHE A 168 -24.45 15.44 -1.36
CA PHE A 168 -23.02 15.63 -1.58
C PHE A 168 -22.69 15.83 -3.07
N ARG A 169 -23.29 15.04 -3.97
CA ARG A 169 -23.16 15.21 -5.43
C ARG A 169 -23.59 16.61 -5.87
N ASP A 170 -24.73 17.07 -5.39
CA ASP A 170 -25.33 18.35 -5.80
C ASP A 170 -24.53 19.53 -5.25
N TYR A 171 -24.01 19.41 -4.01
CA TYR A 171 -23.07 20.36 -3.46
C TYR A 171 -21.77 20.47 -4.30
N ILE A 172 -21.19 19.34 -4.71
CA ILE A 172 -19.99 19.34 -5.56
C ILE A 172 -20.28 19.95 -6.95
N LYS A 173 -21.44 19.66 -7.55
CA LYS A 173 -21.91 20.30 -8.79
C LYS A 173 -21.95 21.82 -8.64
N GLN A 174 -22.59 22.30 -7.58
CA GLN A 174 -22.74 23.72 -7.31
C GLN A 174 -21.39 24.42 -7.15
N ILE A 175 -20.43 23.81 -6.45
CA ILE A 175 -19.06 24.37 -6.34
C ILE A 175 -18.42 24.46 -7.71
N ILE A 176 -18.46 23.40 -8.52
CA ILE A 176 -17.85 23.40 -9.86
C ILE A 176 -18.44 24.52 -10.71
N GLU A 177 -19.77 24.65 -10.75
CA GLU A 177 -20.44 25.70 -11.51
C GLU A 177 -20.08 27.11 -11.04
N ASN A 178 -20.07 27.35 -9.72
CA ASN A 178 -19.71 28.64 -9.16
C ASN A 178 -18.25 29.01 -9.43
N GLU A 179 -17.30 28.10 -9.20
CA GLU A 179 -15.88 28.37 -9.44
C GLU A 179 -15.59 28.55 -10.93
N VAL A 180 -16.27 27.83 -11.82
CA VAL A 180 -16.17 28.05 -13.28
C VAL A 180 -16.67 29.44 -13.65
N ARG A 181 -17.79 29.91 -13.09
CA ARG A 181 -18.29 31.28 -13.34
C ARG A 181 -17.29 32.32 -12.84
N VAL A 182 -16.76 32.15 -11.62
CA VAL A 182 -15.75 33.07 -11.04
C VAL A 182 -14.49 33.10 -11.90
N LEU A 183 -13.98 31.94 -12.32
CA LEU A 183 -12.77 31.87 -13.15
C LEU A 183 -12.97 32.45 -14.56
N ARG A 184 -14.17 32.36 -15.14
CA ARG A 184 -14.50 33.01 -16.40
C ARG A 184 -14.53 34.54 -16.29
N ALA A 185 -14.92 35.08 -15.13
CA ALA A 185 -14.97 36.52 -14.90
C ALA A 185 -13.60 37.08 -14.46
N CYS A 186 -12.94 36.44 -13.49
CA CYS A 186 -11.65 36.86 -12.95
C CYS A 186 -10.82 35.64 -12.51
N PRO A 187 -9.86 35.19 -13.34
CA PRO A 187 -8.98 34.08 -13.01
C PRO A 187 -8.19 34.35 -11.73
N ASN A 188 -8.27 33.43 -10.75
CA ASN A 188 -7.48 33.52 -9.54
C ASN A 188 -7.01 32.14 -9.05
N PRO A 189 -5.82 32.03 -8.43
CA PRO A 189 -5.24 30.74 -8.03
C PRO A 189 -6.09 29.95 -7.03
N GLY A 190 -6.78 30.65 -6.11
CA GLY A 190 -7.64 30.03 -5.12
C GLY A 190 -8.83 29.30 -5.75
N SER A 191 -9.47 29.92 -6.73
CA SER A 191 -10.63 29.35 -7.45
C SER A 191 -10.22 28.18 -8.33
N TRP A 192 -9.03 28.25 -8.96
CA TRP A 192 -8.45 27.10 -9.67
C TRP A 192 -8.22 25.89 -8.75
N THR A 193 -7.70 26.13 -7.54
CA THR A 193 -7.47 25.07 -6.56
C THR A 193 -8.78 24.45 -6.08
N ARG A 194 -9.81 25.27 -5.81
CA ARG A 194 -11.13 24.78 -5.39
C ARG A 194 -11.83 23.99 -6.50
N LEU A 195 -11.76 24.48 -7.74
CA LEU A 195 -12.29 23.77 -8.90
C LEU A 195 -11.60 22.42 -9.11
N ALA A 196 -10.26 22.37 -9.01
CA ALA A 196 -9.51 21.13 -9.14
C ALA A 196 -9.90 20.11 -8.05
N LYS A 197 -10.01 20.54 -6.78
CA LYS A 197 -10.47 19.70 -5.67
C LYS A 197 -11.89 19.19 -5.88
N ALA A 198 -12.84 20.05 -6.27
CA ALA A 198 -14.22 19.66 -6.50
C ALA A 198 -14.35 18.68 -7.67
N THR A 199 -13.58 18.89 -8.74
CA THR A 199 -13.51 17.97 -9.89
C THR A 199 -12.95 16.61 -9.48
N MET A 200 -11.86 16.58 -8.69
CA MET A 200 -11.32 15.34 -8.13
C MET A 200 -12.35 14.63 -7.24
N CYS A 201 -13.04 15.34 -6.34
CA CYS A 201 -14.12 14.78 -5.52
C CYS A 201 -15.22 14.14 -6.37
N ARG A 202 -15.64 14.81 -7.46
CA ARG A 202 -16.63 14.25 -8.39
C ARG A 202 -16.15 12.97 -9.05
N LEU A 203 -14.89 12.92 -9.49
CA LEU A 203 -14.28 11.72 -10.08
C LEU A 203 -14.19 10.58 -9.05
N TYR A 204 -13.89 10.88 -7.78
CA TYR A 204 -13.87 9.86 -6.71
C TYR A 204 -15.24 9.25 -6.45
N ILE A 205 -16.29 10.08 -6.37
CA ILE A 205 -17.67 9.60 -6.19
C ILE A 205 -18.08 8.72 -7.38
N PHE A 206 -17.80 9.18 -8.61
CA PHE A 206 -18.20 8.48 -9.83
C PHE A 206 -17.49 7.13 -10.00
N ASN A 207 -16.18 7.06 -9.73
CA ASN A 207 -15.40 5.85 -9.99
C ASN A 207 -15.49 4.81 -8.87
N LYS A 208 -16.01 5.14 -7.68
CA LYS A 208 -16.00 4.26 -6.48
C LYS A 208 -14.61 3.59 -6.25
N ARG A 209 -13.52 4.22 -6.71
CA ARG A 209 -12.17 3.62 -6.84
C ARG A 209 -11.17 4.25 -5.87
N ARG A 210 -10.05 3.54 -5.67
CA ARG A 210 -8.97 3.93 -4.76
C ARG A 210 -8.32 5.24 -5.22
N ILE A 211 -8.07 6.11 -4.24
CA ILE A 211 -7.62 7.51 -4.40
C ILE A 211 -6.43 7.67 -5.37
N ALA A 212 -5.48 6.73 -5.36
CA ALA A 212 -4.27 6.79 -6.19
C ALA A 212 -4.52 6.67 -7.70
N GLU A 213 -5.62 6.03 -8.14
CA GLU A 213 -5.89 5.85 -9.57
C GLU A 213 -6.39 7.14 -10.25
N VAL A 214 -6.98 8.05 -9.49
CA VAL A 214 -7.47 9.34 -10.00
C VAL A 214 -6.36 10.40 -9.98
N GLU A 215 -5.44 10.33 -9.00
CA GLU A 215 -4.26 11.21 -8.93
C GLU A 215 -3.29 10.96 -10.10
N ASP A 216 -3.09 9.70 -10.48
CA ASP A 216 -2.18 9.31 -11.56
C ASP A 216 -2.83 9.36 -12.97
N MET A 217 -4.11 9.76 -13.10
CA MET A 217 -4.83 9.77 -14.37
C MET A 217 -4.37 10.92 -15.27
N LEU A 218 -3.86 10.60 -16.46
CA LEU A 218 -3.49 11.59 -17.47
C LEU A 218 -4.74 12.23 -18.11
N LEU A 219 -4.67 13.52 -18.43
CA LEU A 219 -5.74 14.25 -19.11
C LEU A 219 -6.09 13.62 -20.47
N GLU A 220 -5.08 13.18 -21.21
CA GLU A 220 -5.25 12.47 -22.48
C GLU A 220 -6.06 11.18 -22.32
N ALA A 221 -5.79 10.39 -21.27
CA ALA A 221 -6.54 9.17 -20.98
C ALA A 221 -8.01 9.46 -20.61
N TYR A 222 -8.28 10.59 -19.96
CA TYR A 222 -9.65 11.03 -19.66
C TYR A 222 -10.38 11.54 -20.93
N GLN A 223 -9.69 12.28 -21.79
CA GLN A 223 -10.25 12.79 -23.05
C GLN A 223 -10.56 11.67 -24.04
N ASN A 224 -9.69 10.67 -24.13
CA ASN A 224 -9.84 9.50 -25.00
C ASN A 224 -10.64 8.36 -24.36
N ARG A 225 -11.36 8.62 -23.26
CA ARG A 225 -12.16 7.58 -22.61
C ARG A 225 -13.26 7.10 -23.56
N PRO A 226 -13.50 5.79 -23.68
CA PRO A 226 -14.64 5.30 -24.45
C PRO A 226 -15.93 5.82 -23.80
N GLU A 227 -16.89 6.18 -24.64
CA GLU A 227 -18.21 6.58 -24.18
C GLU A 227 -18.91 5.34 -23.63
N TRP A 228 -18.87 5.18 -22.30
CA TRP A 228 -19.50 4.07 -21.60
C TRP A 228 -21.02 4.21 -21.65
N THR A 229 -21.61 3.90 -22.80
CA THR A 229 -22.99 3.40 -22.82
C THR A 229 -22.87 1.96 -22.33
N GLY A 230 -23.35 1.67 -21.12
CA GLY A 230 -23.10 0.40 -20.42
C GLY A 230 -23.05 -0.81 -21.37
N THR A 231 -22.00 -1.61 -21.26
CA THR A 231 -21.73 -2.73 -22.17
C THR A 231 -22.92 -3.67 -22.24
N GLU A 232 -23.08 -4.36 -23.37
CA GLU A 232 -24.19 -5.30 -23.58
C GLU A 232 -24.22 -6.40 -22.51
N GLU A 233 -23.05 -6.85 -22.04
CA GLU A 233 -22.90 -7.73 -20.87
C GLU A 233 -23.44 -7.12 -19.57
N PHE A 234 -23.17 -5.83 -19.32
CA PHE A 234 -23.70 -5.13 -18.16
C PHE A 234 -25.23 -5.03 -18.24
N ARG A 235 -25.78 -4.67 -19.41
CA ARG A 235 -27.23 -4.63 -19.62
C ARG A 235 -27.88 -6.01 -19.49
N ALA A 236 -27.20 -7.07 -19.92
CA ALA A 236 -27.65 -8.44 -19.79
C ALA A 236 -27.63 -8.92 -18.32
N SER A 237 -26.68 -8.45 -17.51
CA SER A 237 -26.60 -8.77 -16.07
C SER A 237 -27.64 -8.07 -15.19
N LEU A 238 -28.30 -7.03 -15.71
CA LEU A 238 -29.38 -6.34 -15.01
C LEU A 238 -30.67 -7.15 -15.13
N SER A 239 -31.36 -7.31 -14.01
CA SER A 239 -32.74 -7.77 -13.99
C SER A 239 -33.66 -6.80 -14.71
N ASP A 240 -34.84 -7.27 -15.13
CA ASP A 240 -35.78 -6.45 -15.91
C ASP A 240 -36.21 -5.17 -15.18
N THR A 241 -36.29 -5.22 -13.85
CA THR A 241 -36.56 -4.04 -13.01
C THR A 241 -35.39 -3.06 -13.01
N GLU A 242 -34.16 -3.54 -12.88
CA GLU A 242 -32.94 -2.71 -12.88
C GLU A 242 -32.68 -2.05 -14.25
N ARG A 243 -33.01 -2.73 -15.36
CA ARG A 243 -32.96 -2.12 -16.70
C ARG A 243 -33.89 -0.93 -16.81
N GLU A 244 -35.10 -1.04 -16.25
CA GLU A 244 -36.08 0.05 -16.32
C GLU A 244 -35.69 1.24 -15.44
N PHE A 245 -35.07 0.99 -14.29
CA PHE A 245 -34.44 2.05 -13.48
C PHE A 245 -33.26 2.72 -14.18
N ALA A 246 -32.41 1.94 -14.88
CA ALA A 246 -31.26 2.47 -15.60
C ALA A 246 -31.68 3.41 -16.75
N LYS A 247 -32.76 3.08 -17.48
CA LYS A 247 -33.34 3.97 -18.51
C LYS A 247 -33.81 5.30 -17.93
N ARG A 248 -34.41 5.29 -16.73
CA ARG A 248 -34.88 6.51 -16.05
C ARG A 248 -33.74 7.42 -15.58
N GLN A 249 -32.58 6.85 -15.19
CA GLN A 249 -31.42 7.66 -14.78
C GLN A 249 -30.77 8.42 -15.94
N VAL A 250 -30.71 7.84 -17.14
CA VAL A 250 -30.14 8.51 -18.33
C VAL A 250 -30.94 9.77 -18.70
N LEU A 251 -32.27 9.74 -18.53
CA LEU A 251 -33.14 10.89 -18.80
C LEU A 251 -33.02 12.02 -17.76
N SER A 252 -32.52 11.74 -16.55
CA SER A 252 -32.25 12.74 -15.51
C SER A 252 -30.85 13.38 -15.59
N SER A 253 -30.08 12.99 -16.60
CA SER A 253 -28.68 13.41 -16.82
C SER A 253 -28.50 14.43 -17.95
N LEU A 254 -29.61 14.86 -18.56
CA LEU A 254 -29.73 16.05 -19.41
C LEU A 254 -30.32 17.19 -18.57
#